data_AF-A0A5S9MFV1-F1
#
_entry.id   AF-A0A5S9MFV1-F1
#
_cell.length_a   1.000
_cell.length_b   1.000
_cell.length_c   1.000
_cell.angle_alpha   90.00
_cell.angle_beta   90.00
_cell.angle_gamma   90.00
#
_symmetry.space_group_name_H-M   'P 1'
#
loop_
_entity.id
_entity.type
_entity.pdbx_description
1 polymer ?
#
loop_
_entity_poly.entity_id
_entity_poly.type
_entity_poly.pdbx_seq_one_letter_code
_entity_poly.pdbx_strand_id
1 'polypeptide(L)'
;MDVSGSNTLLEALGIEIVECNKSRCVATMPVDHRTKQPFGLLHGGASAALAETVASMGAAAHLDLTQQVCSGIEINANHLKICTRWSGDSDSCSSTCRTAYNGISNRYKR
;
A
#
# COMPACT_ATOMS: atom_id res chain seq x y z
N MET A 1 -11.72 -7.00 7.80
CA MET A 1 -10.31 -7.15 8.19
C MET A 1 -9.96 -5.93 8.99
N ASP A 2 -9.68 -6.11 10.28
CA ASP A 2 -9.07 -5.06 11.08
C ASP A 2 -7.55 -5.32 11.06
N VAL A 3 -6.80 -4.46 10.36
CA VAL A 3 -5.35 -4.59 10.26
C VAL A 3 -4.75 -3.50 11.14
N SER A 4 -4.30 -3.89 12.33
CA SER A 4 -3.55 -2.97 13.18
C SER A 4 -2.20 -2.66 12.52
N GLY A 5 -2.02 -1.41 12.10
CA GLY A 5 -0.76 -0.92 11.53
C GLY A 5 0.33 -0.67 12.57
N SER A 6 0.06 -0.91 13.86
CA SER A 6 0.95 -0.60 14.98
C SER A 6 2.27 -1.38 14.89
N ASN A 7 3.39 -0.72 15.12
CA ASN A 7 4.75 -1.24 14.99
C ASN A 7 5.08 -1.79 13.59
N THR A 8 4.48 -1.23 12.54
CA THR A 8 4.75 -1.61 11.14
C THR A 8 5.16 -0.41 10.28
N LEU A 9 5.53 -0.69 9.03
CA LEU A 9 5.80 0.35 8.05
C LEU A 9 4.57 1.24 7.77
N LEU A 10 3.35 0.73 7.97
CA LEU A 10 2.13 1.51 7.78
C LEU A 10 2.09 2.66 8.78
N GLU A 11 2.32 2.39 10.07
CA GLU A 11 2.40 3.44 11.09
C GLU A 11 3.59 4.39 10.83
N ALA A 12 4.76 3.84 10.50
CA ALA A 12 5.96 4.62 10.25
C ALA A 12 5.79 5.63 9.10
N LEU A 13 5.02 5.29 8.07
CA LEU A 13 4.74 6.15 6.92
C LEU A 13 3.39 6.88 7.00
N GLY A 14 2.57 6.60 8.02
CA GLY A 14 1.21 7.13 8.14
C GLY A 14 0.26 6.61 7.06
N ILE A 15 0.45 5.38 6.59
CA ILE A 15 -0.44 4.75 5.61
C ILE A 15 -1.75 4.36 6.29
N GLU A 16 -2.86 4.82 5.72
CA GLU A 16 -4.21 4.51 6.18
C GLU A 16 -4.98 3.77 5.08
N ILE A 17 -5.54 2.60 5.42
CA ILE A 17 -6.41 1.85 4.50
C ILE A 17 -7.80 2.48 4.53
N VAL A 18 -8.23 3.01 3.39
CA VAL A 18 -9.55 3.66 3.24
C VAL A 18 -10.63 2.65 2.88
N GLU A 19 -10.30 1.69 2.01
CA GLU A 19 -11.23 0.66 1.54
C GLU A 19 -10.42 -0.60 1.21
N CYS A 20 -10.91 -1.78 1.59
CA CYS A 20 -10.33 -3.03 1.13
C CYS A 20 -11.39 -4.11 0.99
N ASN A 21 -11.64 -4.54 -0.24
CA ASN A 21 -12.53 -5.63 -0.57
C ASN A 21 -11.99 -6.41 -1.79
N LYS A 22 -12.72 -7.46 -2.21
CA LYS A 22 -12.32 -8.34 -3.32
C LYS A 22 -12.26 -7.65 -4.70
N SER A 23 -12.79 -6.44 -4.83
CA SER A 23 -12.76 -5.70 -6.10
C SER A 23 -11.67 -4.62 -6.13
N ARG A 24 -11.38 -4.02 -4.97
CA ARG A 24 -10.49 -2.85 -4.87
C ARG A 24 -9.92 -2.73 -3.46
N CYS A 25 -8.67 -2.26 -3.41
CA CYS A 25 -8.04 -1.75 -2.20
C CYS A 25 -7.57 -0.30 -2.43
N VAL A 26 -7.82 0.57 -1.46
CA VAL A 26 -7.49 2.00 -1.48
C VAL A 26 -6.81 2.35 -0.17
N ALA A 27 -5.70 3.08 -0.27
CA ALA A 27 -5.01 3.64 0.89
C ALA A 27 -4.47 5.03 0.60
N THR A 28 -4.27 5.80 1.66
CA THR A 28 -3.67 7.13 1.63
C THR A 28 -2.41 7.17 2.46
N MET A 29 -1.44 7.99 2.06
CA MET A 29 -0.19 8.22 2.78
C MET A 29 0.14 9.71 2.75
N PRO A 30 0.40 10.36 3.90
CA PRO A 30 0.72 11.79 3.95
C PRO A 30 2.05 12.09 3.29
N VAL A 31 2.19 13.31 2.74
CA VAL A 31 3.46 13.82 2.18
C VAL A 31 4.12 14.78 3.15
N ASP A 32 4.79 14.23 4.18
CA ASP A 32 5.41 14.96 5.27
C ASP A 32 6.89 14.54 5.51
N HIS A 33 7.46 14.90 6.66
CA HIS A 33 8.85 14.61 7.01
C HIS A 33 9.20 13.11 6.98
N ARG A 34 8.21 12.21 7.11
CA ARG A 34 8.41 10.75 7.10
C ARG A 34 8.55 10.18 5.68
N THR A 35 7.90 10.82 4.71
CA THR A 35 7.73 10.28 3.35
C THR A 35 8.48 11.10 2.29
N LYS A 36 9.07 12.24 2.68
CA LYS A 36 9.89 13.06 1.82
C LYS A 36 11.33 12.56 1.72
N GLN A 37 11.88 12.72 0.54
CA GLN A 37 13.31 12.61 0.27
C GLN A 37 14.04 13.92 0.62
N PRO A 38 15.38 13.94 0.72
CA PRO A 38 16.15 15.11 1.19
C PRO A 38 15.91 16.42 0.42
N PHE A 39 15.47 16.36 -0.84
CA PHE A 39 15.11 17.54 -1.63
C PHE A 39 13.68 18.05 -1.39
N GLY A 40 12.98 17.54 -0.37
CA GLY A 40 11.64 17.98 0.03
C GLY A 40 10.50 17.44 -0.85
N LEU A 41 10.80 16.51 -1.76
CA LEU A 41 9.83 15.85 -2.65
C LEU A 41 9.37 14.53 -2.03
N LEU A 42 8.21 14.00 -2.44
CA LEU A 42 7.81 12.63 -2.09
C LEU A 42 8.88 11.63 -2.54
N HIS A 43 9.32 10.77 -1.63
CA HIS A 43 10.30 9.73 -1.93
C HIS A 43 9.68 8.67 -2.83
N GLY A 44 10.37 8.28 -3.92
CA GLY A 44 9.89 7.25 -4.84
C GLY A 44 9.62 5.92 -4.13
N GLY A 45 10.53 5.52 -3.23
CA GLY A 45 10.35 4.36 -2.36
C GLY A 45 9.14 4.43 -1.41
N ALA A 46 8.71 5.61 -0.96
CA ALA A 46 7.50 5.74 -0.15
C ALA A 46 6.25 5.48 -1.01
N SER A 47 6.27 5.93 -2.27
CA SER A 47 5.21 5.61 -3.23
C SER A 47 5.16 4.11 -3.55
N ALA A 48 6.32 3.48 -3.72
CA ALA A 48 6.42 2.04 -3.93
C ALA A 48 5.93 1.25 -2.71
N ALA A 49 6.28 1.66 -1.49
CA ALA A 49 5.79 1.04 -0.27
C ALA A 49 4.26 1.14 -0.12
N LEU A 50 3.68 2.30 -0.45
CA LEU A 50 2.22 2.46 -0.50
C LEU A 50 1.58 1.52 -1.52
N ALA A 51 2.15 1.43 -2.74
CA ALA A 51 1.66 0.53 -3.80
C ALA A 51 1.74 -0.95 -3.39
N GLU A 52 2.86 -1.38 -2.81
CA GLU A 52 3.06 -2.74 -2.31
C GLU A 52 2.06 -3.09 -1.20
N THR A 53 1.79 -2.15 -0.30
CA THR A 53 0.82 -2.31 0.79
C THR A 53 -0.59 -2.56 0.24
N VAL A 54 -1.07 -1.72 -0.69
CA VAL A 54 -2.42 -1.90 -1.27
C VAL A 54 -2.52 -3.16 -2.13
N ALA A 55 -1.45 -3.55 -2.82
CA ALA A 55 -1.41 -4.78 -3.61
C ALA A 55 -1.50 -6.03 -2.71
N SER A 56 -0.71 -6.06 -1.64
CA SER A 56 -0.71 -7.16 -0.65
C SER A 56 -2.04 -7.28 0.08
N MET A 57 -2.62 -6.14 0.52
CA MET A 57 -3.93 -6.10 1.16
C MET A 57 -5.05 -6.55 0.21
N GLY A 58 -5.00 -6.09 -1.05
CA GLY A 58 -5.92 -6.53 -2.09
C GLY A 58 -5.82 -8.04 -2.33
N ALA A 59 -4.61 -8.60 -2.42
CA ALA A 59 -4.41 -10.03 -2.57
C ALA A 59 -4.93 -10.83 -1.37
N ALA A 60 -4.62 -10.38 -0.14
CA ALA A 60 -5.09 -11.01 1.10
C ALA A 60 -6.63 -11.08 1.20
N ALA A 61 -7.36 -10.13 0.59
CA ALA A 61 -8.83 -10.17 0.55
C ALA A 61 -9.42 -11.35 -0.24
N HIS A 62 -8.62 -12.04 -1.06
CA HIS A 62 -9.01 -13.25 -1.79
C HIS A 62 -8.60 -14.55 -1.12
N LEU A 63 -7.80 -14.49 -0.05
CA LEU A 63 -7.23 -15.67 0.61
C LEU A 63 -8.01 -16.09 1.84
N ASP A 64 -7.96 -17.39 2.14
CA ASP A 64 -8.23 -17.88 3.49
C ASP A 64 -6.95 -17.75 4.32
N LEU A 65 -6.82 -16.66 5.07
CA LEU A 65 -5.62 -16.36 5.87
C LEU A 65 -5.32 -17.38 6.97
N THR A 66 -6.24 -18.30 7.27
CA THR A 66 -5.94 -19.40 8.21
C THR A 66 -5.10 -20.51 7.55
N GLN A 67 -5.12 -20.60 6.22
CA GLN A 67 -4.48 -21.64 5.42
C GLN A 67 -3.44 -21.11 4.43
N GLN A 68 -3.51 -19.81 4.12
CA GLN A 68 -2.81 -19.19 3.00
C GLN A 68 -2.19 -17.87 3.44
N VAL A 69 -1.10 -17.50 2.79
CA VAL A 69 -0.42 -16.22 2.95
C VAL A 69 0.01 -15.74 1.57
N CYS A 70 0.05 -14.44 1.38
CA CYS A 70 0.67 -13.81 0.22
C CYS A 70 1.85 -12.96 0.66
N SER A 71 2.88 -12.94 -0.19
CA SER A 71 4.00 -12.02 -0.09
C SER A 71 4.25 -11.42 -1.46
N GLY A 72 4.69 -10.16 -1.48
CA GLY A 72 5.22 -9.54 -2.68
C GLY A 72 6.38 -10.33 -3.27
N ILE A 73 6.39 -10.48 -4.59
CA ILE A 73 7.49 -11.14 -5.32
C ILE A 73 8.24 -10.11 -6.16
N GLU A 74 7.52 -9.24 -6.86
CA GLU A 74 8.07 -8.20 -7.72
C GLU A 74 7.14 -6.98 -7.70
N ILE A 75 7.75 -5.81 -7.73
CA ILE A 75 7.05 -4.53 -7.93
C ILE A 75 7.87 -3.65 -8.86
N ASN A 76 7.19 -3.13 -9.88
CA ASN A 76 7.72 -2.14 -10.79
C ASN A 76 6.94 -0.81 -10.64
N ALA A 77 7.65 0.32 -10.60
CA ALA A 77 7.03 1.63 -10.50
C ALA A 77 7.73 2.66 -11.39
N ASN A 78 6.93 3.47 -12.10
CA ASN A 78 7.37 4.66 -12.81
C ASN A 78 6.85 5.92 -12.10
N HIS A 79 7.75 6.86 -11.78
CA HIS A 79 7.39 8.11 -11.11
C HIS A 79 7.04 9.19 -12.12
N LEU A 80 5.74 9.35 -12.41
CA LEU A 80 5.25 10.21 -13.50
C LEU A 80 5.16 11.70 -13.15
N LYS A 81 4.87 12.01 -11.89
CA LYS A 81 4.69 13.39 -11.43
C LYS A 81 5.31 13.57 -10.06
N ILE A 82 5.98 14.70 -9.88
CA ILE A 82 6.56 15.08 -8.61
C ILE A 82 5.46 15.59 -7.68
N CYS A 83 5.51 15.18 -6.40
CA CYS A 83 4.69 15.72 -5.33
C CYS A 83 5.60 16.43 -4.32
N THR A 84 5.38 17.72 -4.05
CA THR A 84 6.35 18.58 -3.33
C THR A 84 5.80 19.25 -2.08
N ARG A 85 4.49 19.56 -2.03
CA ARG A 85 3.93 20.32 -0.91
C ARG A 85 2.41 20.20 -0.80
N TRP A 86 1.95 20.36 0.45
CA TRP A 86 0.63 20.80 0.87
C TRP A 86 0.29 22.14 0.21
N SER A 87 -0.70 22.17 -0.68
CA SER A 87 -1.32 23.40 -1.16
C SER A 87 -2.75 23.10 -1.62
N GLY A 88 -3.66 22.93 -0.66
CA GLY A 88 -5.11 22.87 -0.89
C GLY A 88 -5.67 21.46 -1.17
N ASP A 89 -6.58 21.07 -0.28
CA ASP A 89 -7.58 19.98 -0.30
C ASP A 89 -7.14 18.51 -0.51
N SER A 90 -5.87 18.20 -0.79
CA SER A 90 -5.42 16.79 -0.73
C SER A 90 -3.92 16.64 -0.46
N ASP A 91 -3.59 16.47 0.83
CA ASP A 91 -2.23 16.42 1.37
C ASP A 91 -1.68 15.01 1.54
N SER A 92 -2.24 14.11 0.75
CA SER A 92 -1.98 12.70 0.78
C SER A 92 -1.71 12.20 -0.63
N CYS A 93 -0.70 11.34 -0.75
CA CYS A 93 -0.59 10.46 -1.90
C CYS A 93 -1.63 9.35 -1.69
N SER A 94 -2.59 9.26 -2.60
CA SER A 94 -3.55 8.15 -2.62
C SER A 94 -3.08 7.09 -3.61
N SER A 95 -3.10 5.82 -3.20
CA SER A 95 -2.93 4.70 -4.11
C SER A 95 -4.22 3.88 -4.17
N THR A 96 -4.51 3.37 -5.36
CA THR A 96 -5.62 2.46 -5.60
C THR A 96 -5.09 1.25 -6.33
N CYS A 97 -5.31 0.08 -5.75
CA CYS A 97 -5.14 -1.20 -6.44
C CYS A 97 -6.53 -1.71 -6.85
N ARG A 98 -6.71 -2.02 -8.13
CA ARG A 98 -7.79 -2.91 -8.56
C ARG A 98 -7.22 -4.30 -8.61
N THR A 99 -7.72 -5.17 -7.74
CA THR A 99 -7.14 -6.50 -7.59
C THR A 99 -7.51 -7.35 -8.79
N ALA A 100 -6.52 -7.68 -9.61
CA ALA A 100 -6.62 -8.75 -10.60
C ALA A 100 -6.03 -10.02 -9.97
N TYR A 101 -6.80 -10.65 -9.06
CA TYR A 101 -6.39 -11.93 -8.47
C TYR A 101 -6.75 -13.07 -9.41
N ASN A 102 -5.73 -13.72 -9.98
CA ASN A 102 -5.89 -14.91 -10.82
C ASN A 102 -4.86 -15.97 -10.43
N GLY A 103 -4.86 -16.34 -9.14
CA GLY A 103 -3.83 -17.19 -8.54
C GLY A 103 -4.35 -18.51 -7.97
N ILE A 104 -3.53 -19.55 -8.09
CA ILE A 104 -3.61 -20.76 -7.25
C ILE A 104 -2.78 -20.47 -6.00
N SER A 105 -3.43 -20.27 -4.86
CA SER A 105 -2.76 -20.10 -3.57
C SER A 105 -2.20 -21.44 -3.08
N ASN A 106 -0.92 -21.50 -2.72
CA ASN A 106 -0.38 -22.66 -2.01
C ASN A 106 -1.05 -22.77 -0.63
N ARG A 107 -1.67 -23.92 -0.35
CA ARG A 107 -2.15 -24.25 0.99
C ARG A 107 -0.95 -24.67 1.83
N TYR A 108 -0.71 -23.99 2.96
CA TYR A 108 0.13 -24.57 4.00
C TYR A 108 -0.65 -25.69 4.67
N LYS A 109 -0.18 -26.93 4.57
CA LYS A 109 -0.51 -27.92 5.60
C LYS A 109 0.30 -27.52 6.83
N ARG A 110 -0.38 -27.06 7.88
CA ARG A 110 0.24 -27.02 9.22
C ARG A 110 0.63 -28.43 9.63
#